data_AF-A0A264VL16-F1
#
_entry.id   AF-A0A264VL16-F1
#
_cell.length_a   1.000
_cell.length_b   1.000
_cell.length_c   1.000
_cell.angle_alpha   90.00
_cell.angle_beta   90.00
_cell.angle_gamma   90.00
#
_symmetry.space_group_name_H-M   'P 1'
#
loop_
_entity.id
_entity.type
_entity.pdbx_description
1 polymer ?
#
loop_
_entity_poly.entity_id
_entity_poly.type
_entity_poly.pdbx_seq_one_letter_code
_entity_poly.pdbx_strand_id
1 'polypeptide(L)' 'MDTLSGFAPRVETYSIDEQFLDMTGMLRNFPLEDYGRKIQQRILQIAHVPVGVGFAQTKTLAKLANHAAKTWTKTG' A
#
# COMPACT_ATOMS: atom_id res chain seq x y z
N MET A 1 7.12 -15.84 3.84
CA MET A 1 6.46 -15.36 2.60
C MET A 1 6.50 -13.85 2.64
N ASP A 2 7.40 -13.25 1.89
CA ASP A 2 7.64 -11.80 1.93
C ASP A 2 7.09 -11.17 0.63
N THR A 3 5.76 -11.23 0.47
CA THR A 3 5.06 -10.81 -0.77
C THR A 3 5.25 -9.33 -1.10
N LEU A 4 5.60 -8.51 -0.11
CA LEU A 4 5.77 -7.07 -0.23
C LEU A 4 7.23 -6.63 -0.42
N SER A 5 8.22 -7.46 -0.09
CA SER A 5 9.66 -7.16 -0.28
C SER A 5 10.07 -6.81 -1.72
N GLY A 6 9.32 -7.27 -2.72
CA GLY A 6 9.57 -6.93 -4.13
C GLY A 6 9.06 -5.55 -4.56
N PHE A 7 8.28 -4.86 -3.71
CA PHE A 7 7.63 -3.59 -4.04
C PHE A 7 8.28 -2.36 -3.40
N ALA A 8 9.10 -2.55 -2.37
CA ALA A 8 9.82 -1.46 -1.74
C ALA A 8 11.15 -1.99 -1.18
N PRO A 9 12.23 -1.18 -1.20
CA PRO A 9 13.51 -1.53 -0.61
C PRO A 9 13.42 -1.85 0.89
N ARG A 10 12.44 -1.23 1.58
CA ARG A 10 12.21 -1.43 3.01
C ARG A 10 10.73 -1.61 3.26
N VAL A 11 10.42 -2.70 3.95
CA VAL A 11 9.08 -3.06 4.41
C VAL A 11 9.13 -3.24 5.93
N GLU A 12 8.13 -2.71 6.62
CA GLU A 12 8.01 -2.80 8.06
C GLU A 12 6.65 -3.43 8.41
N THR A 13 6.68 -4.60 9.05
CA THR A 13 5.48 -5.28 9.54
C THR A 13 4.96 -4.58 10.80
N TYR A 14 3.72 -4.09 10.76
CA TYR A 14 3.06 -3.45 11.91
C TYR A 14 2.15 -4.42 12.66
N SER A 15 1.41 -5.27 11.94
CA SER A 15 0.56 -6.33 12.47
C SER A 15 0.51 -7.52 11.49
N ILE A 16 -0.33 -8.51 11.80
CA ILE A 16 -0.55 -9.68 10.92
C ILE A 16 -1.10 -9.26 9.55
N ASP A 17 -1.90 -8.19 9.50
CA ASP A 17 -2.64 -7.72 8.33
C ASP A 17 -2.18 -6.33 7.83
N GLU A 18 -1.20 -5.69 8.49
CA GLU A 18 -0.75 -4.34 8.14
C GLU A 18 0.77 -4.24 8.04
N GLN A 19 1.24 -3.64 6.95
CA GLN A 19 2.65 -3.39 6.68
C GLN A 19 2.84 -1.99 6.10
N PHE A 20 3.95 -1.35 6.42
CA PHE A 20 4.37 -0.07 5.84
C PHE A 20 5.51 -0.28 4.85
N LEU A 21 5.37 0.33 3.67
CA LEU A 21 6.40 0.32 2.62
C LEU A 21 7.07 1.68 2.58
N ASP A 22 8.40 1.70 2.62
CA ASP A 22 9.18 2.91 2.38
C ASP A 22 9.34 3.14 0.87
N MET A 23 8.64 4.16 0.37
CA MET A 23 8.64 4.54 -1.04
C MET A 23 9.65 5.66 -1.35
N THR A 24 10.51 6.03 -0.39
CA THR A 24 11.50 7.10 -0.57
C THR A 24 12.41 6.79 -1.76
N GLY A 25 12.57 7.76 -2.66
CA GLY A 25 13.36 7.61 -3.89
C GLY A 25 12.64 6.89 -5.04
N MET A 26 11.47 6.28 -4.80
CA MET A 26 10.66 5.62 -5.85
C MET A 26 9.54 6.50 -6.39
N LEU A 27 9.14 7.55 -5.65
CA LEU A 27 8.03 8.44 -5.99
C LEU A 27 8.15 9.17 -7.35
N ARG A 28 9.36 9.27 -7.90
CA ARG A 28 9.61 9.94 -9.20
C ARG A 28 9.47 9.00 -10.40
N ASN A 29 9.39 7.69 -10.16
CA ASN A 29 9.53 6.70 -11.21
C ASN A 29 8.18 6.25 -11.78
N PHE A 30 7.09 6.43 -11.04
CA PHE A 30 5.76 5.97 -11.43
C PHE A 30 4.65 6.74 -10.70
N PRO A 31 3.45 6.88 -11.30
CA PRO A 31 2.26 7.35 -10.61
C PRO A 31 1.92 6.44 -9.42
N LEU A 32 1.71 7.03 -8.24
CA LEU A 32 1.44 6.27 -7.01
C LEU A 32 0.14 5.46 -7.09
N GLU A 33 -0.86 5.99 -7.79
CA GLU A 33 -2.13 5.31 -7.96
C GLU A 33 -1.98 4.00 -8.73
N ASP A 34 -1.33 4.04 -9.90
CA ASP A 34 -1.06 2.84 -10.71
C ASP A 34 -0.23 1.81 -9.93
N TYR A 35 0.76 2.30 -9.18
CA TYR A 35 1.59 1.45 -8.35
C TYR A 35 0.80 0.78 -7.22
N GLY A 36 -0.08 1.54 -6.56
CA GLY A 36 -0.99 1.02 -5.54
C GLY A 36 -1.92 -0.05 -6.11
N ARG A 37 -2.53 0.20 -7.27
CA ARG A 37 -3.40 -0.78 -7.96
C ARG A 37 -2.63 -2.05 -8.33
N LYS A 38 -1.38 -1.93 -8.78
CA LYS A 38 -0.49 -3.07 -9.06
C LYS A 38 -0.21 -3.91 -7.81
N ILE A 39 0.06 -3.27 -6.68
CA ILE A 39 0.25 -3.96 -5.39
C ILE A 39 -1.03 -4.71 -5.00
N GLN A 40 -2.18 -4.05 -5.06
CA GLN A 40 -3.48 -4.67 -4.75
C GLN A 40 -3.75 -5.91 -5.61
N GLN A 41 -3.56 -5.80 -6.93
CA GLN A 41 -3.74 -6.91 -7.85
C GLN A 41 -2.80 -8.08 -7.56
N ARG A 42 -1.52 -7.79 -7.28
CA ARG A 42 -0.55 -8.85 -6.97
C ARG A 42 -0.90 -9.57 -5.66
N ILE A 43 -1.29 -8.85 -4.63
CA ILE A 43 -1.70 -9.45 -3.36
C ILE A 43 -2.97 -10.27 -3.55
N LEU A 44 -3.94 -9.77 -4.31
CA LEU A 44 -5.14 -10.53 -4.65
C LEU A 44 -4.82 -11.84 -5.37
N GLN A 45 -3.84 -11.84 -6.30
CA GLN A 45 -3.44 -13.06 -7.02
C GLN A 45 -2.72 -14.09 -6.13
N ILE A 46 -1.88 -13.65 -5.19
CA ILE A 46 -1.09 -14.57 -4.36
C ILE A 46 -1.89 -15.02 -3.14
N ALA A 47 -2.46 -14.06 -2.40
CA ALA A 47 -3.08 -14.28 -1.10
C ALA A 47 -4.60 -14.42 -1.18
N HIS A 48 -5.21 -14.17 -2.35
CA HIS A 48 -6.66 -14.30 -2.58
C HIS A 48 -7.51 -13.42 -1.65
N VAL A 49 -6.93 -12.34 -1.13
CA VAL A 49 -7.60 -11.38 -0.25
C VAL A 49 -7.46 -9.96 -0.82
N PRO A 50 -8.55 -9.17 -0.86
CA PRO A 50 -8.48 -7.78 -1.25
C PRO A 50 -7.81 -6.95 -0.13
N VAL A 51 -6.99 -6.00 -0.52
CA VAL A 51 -6.28 -5.11 0.42
C VAL A 51 -6.46 -3.64 0.05
N GLY A 52 -6.44 -2.77 1.04
CA GLY A 52 -6.43 -1.32 0.85
C GLY A 52 -5.01 -0.78 0.89
N VAL A 53 -4.69 0.18 0.01
CA VAL A 53 -3.38 0.84 -0.06
C VAL A 53 -3.59 2.35 0.13
N GLY A 54 -2.82 2.95 1.05
CA GLY A 54 -2.81 4.39 1.28
C GLY A 54 -1.40 4.94 1.19
N PHE A 55 -1.23 6.06 0.50
CA PHE A 55 0.05 6.76 0.37
C PHE A 55 0.01 8.09 1.10
N ALA A 56 1.04 8.38 1.89
CA ALA A 56 1.25 9.70 2.48
C ALA A 56 2.72 9.87 2.91
N GLN A 57 3.07 11.08 3.35
CA GLN A 57 4.43 11.43 3.79
C GLN A 57 4.81 10.80 5.14
N THR A 58 3.84 10.38 5.96
CA THR A 58 4.08 9.74 7.26
C THR A 58 3.22 8.49 7.42
N LYS A 59 3.65 7.54 8.26
CA LYS A 59 2.93 6.29 8.53
C LYS A 59 1.50 6.54 9.00
N THR A 60 1.32 7.49 9.92
CA THR A 60 0.00 7.85 10.46
C THR A 60 -0.92 8.41 9.38
N LEU A 61 -0.42 9.29 8.52
CA LEU A 61 -1.21 9.83 7.40
C LEU A 61 -1.50 8.76 6.35
N ALA A 62 -0.59 7.82 6.11
CA ALA A 62 -0.80 6.74 5.14
C ALA A 62 -1.89 5.78 5.64
N LYS A 63 -1.86 5.46 6.94
CA LYS A 63 -2.91 4.68 7.62
C LYS A 63 -4.26 5.42 7.56
N LEU A 64 -4.26 6.73 7.81
CA LEU A 64 -5.45 7.57 7.69
C LEU A 64 -5.99 7.58 6.24
N ALA A 65 -5.14 7.70 5.23
CA ALA A 65 -5.53 7.67 3.83
C ALA A 65 -6.19 6.32 3.45
N ASN A 66 -5.60 5.21 3.89
CA ASN A 66 -6.18 3.87 3.69
C ASN A 66 -7.54 3.73 4.41
N HIS A 67 -7.66 4.25 5.63
CA HIS A 67 -8.92 4.27 6.36
C HIS A 67 -9.96 5.13 5.63
N ALA A 68 -9.59 6.34 5.19
CA ALA A 68 -10.47 7.25 4.49
C ALA A 68 -11.02 6.66 3.19
N ALA A 69 -10.18 5.97 2.40
CA ALA A 69 -10.61 5.31 1.17
C ALA A 69 -11.68 4.22 1.41
N LYS A 70 -11.68 3.59 2.58
CA LYS A 70 -12.72 2.60 2.96
C LYS A 70 -13.99 3.26 3.49
N THR A 71 -13.85 4.38 4.20
CA THR A 71 -14.97 5.09 4.83
C THR A 71 -15.75 5.93 3.82
N TRP A 72 -15.06 6.58 2.86
CA TRP A 72 -15.67 7.45 1.86
C TRP A 72 -15.49 6.87 0.46
N THR A 73 -16.39 5.96 0.09
CA THR A 73 -16.35 5.23 -1.19
C THR A 73 -16.74 6.05 -2.43
N LYS A 74 -17.17 7.31 -2.25
CA LYS A 74 -17.61 8.20 -3.34
C LYS A 74 -16.50 9.08 -3.93
N THR A 75 -15.29 9.02 -3.39
CA THR A 75 -14.19 9.94 -3.71
C THR A 75 -12.97 9.26 -4.34
N GLY A 76 -13.09 8.00 -4.75
CA GLY A 76 -12.01 7.19 -5.32
C GLY A 76 -12.26 6.77 -6.76
#